data_AF-A0A366MT71-F1
#
_entry.id   AF-A0A366MT71-F1
#
_cell.length_a   1.000
_cell.length_b   1.000
_cell.length_c   1.000
_cell.angle_alpha   90.00
_cell.angle_beta   90.00
_cell.angle_gamma   90.00
#
_symmetry.space_group_name_H-M   'P 1'
#
loop_
_entity.id
_entity.type
_entity.pdbx_description
1 polymer ?
#
loop_
_entity_poly.entity_id
_entity_poly.type
_entity_poly.pdbx_seq_one_letter_code
_entity_poly.pdbx_strand_id
1 'polypeptide(L)'
;MEYYTWILSLHVIAVLSWMAVLFYLPRLFVYHTEHIDKKEFVEVVKIQELKIDAYIGHPAMTVTILSGITMIVLNPALLSQDWMIAKIVAIILLVAYAISLTKFRKSLANDACTKNGRFFRMYNELPTALAILIVTYVITKNLSWIFTAIVILLFAFICYKILNHKKAK
;
A
#
# COMPACT_ATOMS: atom_id res chain seq x y z
N MET A 1 23.69 -4.22 -19.33
CA MET A 1 22.43 -4.87 -19.78
C MET A 1 22.07 -6.06 -18.90
N GLU A 2 22.99 -6.98 -18.62
CA GLU A 2 22.71 -8.19 -17.81
C GLU A 2 22.24 -7.87 -16.37
N TYR A 3 22.98 -7.04 -15.63
CA TYR A 3 22.63 -6.66 -14.25
C TYR A 3 21.30 -5.92 -14.12
N TYR A 4 20.85 -5.20 -15.15
CA TYR A 4 19.59 -4.45 -15.10
C TYR A 4 18.40 -5.39 -14.96
N THR A 5 18.40 -6.51 -15.69
CA THR A 5 17.31 -7.51 -15.64
C THR A 5 17.25 -8.23 -14.30
N TRP A 6 18.41 -8.49 -13.67
CA TRP A 6 18.49 -9.02 -12.31
C TRP A 6 17.95 -8.03 -11.27
N ILE A 7 18.32 -6.75 -11.36
CA ILE A 7 17.80 -5.70 -10.47
C ILE A 7 16.30 -5.52 -10.67
N LEU A 8 15.82 -5.53 -11.92
CA LEU A 8 14.40 -5.47 -12.23
C LEU A 8 13.63 -6.66 -11.62
N SER A 9 14.20 -7.87 -11.71
CA SER A 9 13.60 -9.07 -11.12
C SER A 9 13.50 -8.95 -9.60
N LEU A 10 14.58 -8.52 -8.95
CA LEU A 10 14.60 -8.23 -7.51
C LEU A 10 13.57 -7.15 -7.13
N HIS A 11 13.49 -6.07 -7.92
CA HIS A 11 12.54 -4.98 -7.72
C HIS A 11 11.10 -5.50 -7.77
N VAL A 12 10.75 -6.28 -8.78
CA VAL A 12 9.39 -6.84 -8.92
C VAL A 12 9.05 -7.77 -7.76
N ILE A 13 9.97 -8.65 -7.35
CA ILE A 13 9.76 -9.54 -6.19
C ILE A 13 9.54 -8.73 -4.91
N ALA A 14 10.35 -7.68 -4.69
CA ALA A 14 10.21 -6.81 -3.54
C ALA A 14 8.89 -6.03 -3.55
N VAL A 15 8.47 -5.52 -4.71
CA VAL A 15 7.17 -4.85 -4.89
C VAL A 15 6.02 -5.81 -4.57
N LEU A 16 6.06 -7.05 -5.08
CA LEU A 16 5.02 -8.04 -4.80
C LEU A 16 4.91 -8.33 -3.30
N SER A 17 6.04 -8.54 -2.63
CA SER A 17 6.09 -8.76 -1.17
C SER A 17 5.54 -7.54 -0.41
N TRP A 18 5.94 -6.33 -0.81
CA TRP A 18 5.47 -5.10 -0.18
C TRP A 18 3.97 -4.88 -0.39
N MET A 19 3.46 -5.09 -1.61
CA MET A 19 2.04 -4.97 -1.91
C MET A 19 1.19 -5.96 -1.11
N ALA A 20 1.67 -7.20 -0.93
CA ALA A 20 0.98 -8.19 -0.10
C ALA A 20 0.82 -7.68 1.35
N VAL A 21 1.84 -7.04 1.91
CA VAL A 21 1.78 -6.41 3.24
C VAL A 21 0.75 -5.28 3.25
N LEU A 22 0.78 -4.37 2.27
CA LEU A 22 -0.13 -3.23 2.21
C LEU A 22 -1.60 -3.62 2.07
N PHE A 23 -1.90 -4.74 1.40
CA PHE A 23 -3.27 -5.27 1.31
C PHE A 23 -3.71 -6.05 2.55
N TYR A 24 -2.78 -6.65 3.28
CA TYR A 24 -3.14 -7.52 4.41
C TYR A 24 -3.20 -6.77 5.73
N LEU A 25 -2.30 -5.81 5.95
CA LEU A 25 -2.15 -5.11 7.22
C LEU A 25 -3.39 -4.28 7.62
N PRO A 26 -4.03 -3.48 6.74
CA PRO A 26 -5.25 -2.76 7.09
C PRO A 26 -6.40 -3.72 7.43
N ARG A 27 -6.44 -4.89 6.78
CA ARG A 27 -7.44 -5.93 7.06
C ARG A 27 -7.25 -6.53 8.45
N LEU A 28 -6.02 -6.72 8.91
CA LEU A 28 -5.75 -7.09 10.31
C LEU A 28 -6.27 -6.03 11.28
N PHE A 29 -6.10 -4.74 10.97
CA PHE A 29 -6.61 -3.64 11.81
C PHE A 29 -8.15 -3.67 11.93
N VAL A 30 -8.87 -4.09 10.88
CA VAL A 30 -10.31 -4.34 10.96
C VAL A 30 -10.61 -5.42 12.00
N TYR A 31 -9.93 -6.56 11.91
CA TYR A 31 -10.17 -7.66 12.85
C TYR A 31 -9.80 -7.29 14.29
N HIS A 32 -8.71 -6.56 14.49
CA HIS A 32 -8.29 -6.04 15.78
C HIS A 32 -9.39 -5.17 16.40
N THR A 33 -9.84 -4.15 15.66
CA THR A 33 -10.83 -3.19 16.16
C THR A 33 -12.23 -3.78 16.37
N GLU A 34 -12.63 -4.79 15.57
CA GLU A 34 -13.94 -5.43 15.69
C GLU A 34 -14.00 -6.51 16.79
N HIS A 35 -12.85 -6.95 17.30
CA HIS A 35 -12.76 -8.01 18.32
C HIS A 35 -12.01 -7.56 19.57
N ILE A 36 -12.01 -6.26 19.88
CA ILE A 36 -11.25 -5.69 21.00
C ILE A 36 -11.59 -6.33 22.36
N ASP A 37 -12.83 -6.83 22.52
CA ASP A 37 -13.30 -7.50 23.73
C ASP A 37 -12.70 -8.91 23.92
N LYS A 38 -12.14 -9.51 22.85
CA LYS A 38 -11.54 -10.86 22.86
C LYS A 38 -10.02 -10.78 22.98
N LYS A 39 -9.52 -10.62 24.20
CA LYS A 39 -8.09 -10.41 24.50
C LYS A 39 -7.16 -11.43 23.84
N GLU A 40 -7.42 -12.73 23.98
CA GLU A 40 -6.58 -13.79 23.41
C GLU A 40 -6.44 -13.68 21.88
N PHE A 41 -7.54 -13.34 21.19
CA PHE A 41 -7.52 -13.13 19.75
C PHE A 41 -6.70 -11.89 19.37
N VAL A 42 -6.91 -10.78 20.09
CA VAL A 42 -6.22 -9.52 19.83
C VAL A 42 -4.71 -9.65 20.05
N GLU A 43 -4.26 -10.39 21.05
CA GLU A 43 -2.82 -10.63 21.27
C GLU A 43 -2.17 -11.33 20.08
N VAL A 44 -2.84 -12.35 19.52
CA VAL A 44 -2.36 -13.04 18.31
C VAL A 44 -2.36 -12.10 17.10
N VAL A 45 -3.37 -11.25 16.96
CA VAL A 45 -3.44 -10.24 15.89
C VAL A 45 -2.31 -9.22 16.03
N LYS A 46 -2.04 -8.69 17.23
CA LYS A 46 -0.93 -7.74 17.50
C LYS A 46 0.42 -8.34 17.07
N ILE A 47 0.65 -9.64 17.29
CA ILE A 47 1.86 -10.34 16.83
C ILE A 47 1.92 -10.36 15.30
N GLN A 48 0.82 -10.70 14.63
CA GLN A 48 0.77 -10.72 13.17
C GLN A 48 0.99 -9.33 12.57
N GLU A 49 0.34 -8.30 13.10
CA GLU A 49 0.51 -6.92 12.67
C GLU A 49 1.97 -6.47 12.77
N LEU A 50 2.64 -6.80 13.88
CA LEU A 50 4.06 -6.49 14.08
C LEU A 50 4.95 -7.24 13.07
N LYS A 51 4.74 -8.55 12.92
CA LYS A 51 5.56 -9.36 12.00
C LYS A 51 5.43 -8.88 10.56
N ILE A 52 4.20 -8.63 10.13
CA ILE A 52 3.90 -8.22 8.76
C ILE A 52 4.40 -6.81 8.46
N ASP A 53 4.20 -5.85 9.36
CA ASP A 53 4.71 -4.48 9.21
C ASP A 53 6.25 -4.43 9.29
N ALA A 54 6.83 -4.95 10.37
CA ALA A 54 8.24 -4.72 10.67
C ALA A 54 9.20 -5.71 10.01
N TYR A 55 8.83 -6.99 9.90
CA TYR A 55 9.74 -8.03 9.40
C TYR A 55 9.59 -8.29 7.91
N ILE A 56 8.44 -7.96 7.33
CA ILE A 56 8.17 -8.15 5.89
C ILE A 56 8.04 -6.79 5.20
N GLY A 57 7.17 -5.92 5.72
CA GLY A 57 6.84 -4.63 5.12
C GLY A 57 8.02 -3.69 4.97
N HIS A 58 8.69 -3.36 6.08
CA HIS A 58 9.84 -2.44 6.06
C HIS A 58 11.01 -2.94 5.18
N PRO A 59 11.44 -4.22 5.26
CA PRO A 59 12.47 -4.73 4.36
C PRO A 59 12.04 -4.72 2.88
N ALA A 60 10.82 -5.18 2.57
CA ALA A 60 10.32 -5.21 1.19
C ALA A 60 10.20 -3.81 0.59
N MET A 61 9.69 -2.83 1.36
CA MET A 61 9.64 -1.42 0.97
C MET A 61 11.05 -0.87 0.70
N THR A 62 12.00 -1.16 1.58
CA THR A 62 13.39 -0.67 1.47
C THR A 62 14.05 -1.22 0.21
N VAL A 63 13.94 -2.52 -0.04
CA VAL A 63 14.48 -3.16 -1.25
C VAL A 63 13.79 -2.62 -2.50
N THR A 64 12.47 -2.41 -2.48
CA THR A 64 11.71 -1.82 -3.59
C THR A 64 12.24 -0.42 -3.95
N ILE A 65 12.41 0.45 -2.94
CA ILE A 65 12.87 1.83 -3.15
C ILE A 65 14.31 1.83 -3.67
N LEU A 66 15.22 1.10 -3.00
CA LEU A 66 16.63 1.05 -3.38
C LEU A 66 16.81 0.51 -4.80
N SER A 67 16.19 -0.63 -5.12
CA SER A 67 16.26 -1.20 -6.47
C SER A 67 15.64 -0.27 -7.52
N GLY A 68 14.53 0.41 -7.22
CA GLY A 68 13.92 1.39 -8.11
C GLY A 68 14.83 2.60 -8.39
N ILE A 69 15.48 3.14 -7.35
CA ILE A 69 16.48 4.21 -7.47
C ILE A 69 17.67 3.72 -8.32
N THR A 70 18.20 2.53 -8.04
CA THR A 70 19.30 1.96 -8.83
C THR A 70 18.93 1.83 -10.30
N MET A 71 17.72 1.38 -10.63
CA MET A 71 17.26 1.29 -12.02
C MET A 71 17.17 2.65 -12.71
N ILE A 72 16.78 3.72 -12.00
CA ILE A 72 16.76 5.08 -12.52
C ILE A 72 18.18 5.61 -12.75
N VAL A 73 19.10 5.36 -11.82
CA VAL A 73 20.52 5.76 -11.97
C VAL A 73 21.16 5.05 -13.17
N LEU A 74 20.84 3.76 -13.39
CA LEU A 74 21.33 3.00 -14.52
C LEU A 74 20.69 3.39 -15.86
N ASN A 75 19.49 3.99 -15.83
CA ASN A 75 18.81 4.49 -17.03
C ASN A 75 18.11 5.83 -16.75
N PRO A 76 18.86 6.95 -16.74
CA PRO A 76 18.30 8.27 -16.42
C PRO A 76 17.25 8.77 -17.42
N ALA A 77 17.27 8.25 -18.66
CA ALA A 77 16.26 8.56 -19.68
C ALA A 77 14.84 8.08 -19.33
N LEU A 78 14.68 7.33 -18.23
CA LEU A 78 13.37 7.04 -17.67
C LEU A 78 12.70 8.28 -17.08
N LEU A 79 13.48 9.23 -16.53
CA LEU A 79 12.93 10.44 -15.89
C LEU A 79 12.36 11.46 -16.88
N SER A 80 12.70 11.35 -18.16
CA SER A 80 12.10 12.19 -19.21
C SER A 80 10.73 11.68 -19.66
N GLN A 81 10.24 10.56 -19.12
CA GLN A 81 8.98 9.95 -19.52
C GLN A 81 7.87 10.27 -18.50
N ASP A 82 6.76 10.84 -18.97
CA ASP A 82 5.66 11.30 -18.11
C ASP A 82 5.09 10.20 -17.20
N TRP A 83 4.96 8.97 -17.72
CA TRP A 83 4.48 7.83 -16.96
C TRP A 83 5.42 7.47 -15.80
N MET A 84 6.73 7.72 -15.93
CA MET A 84 7.70 7.47 -14.86
C MET A 84 7.56 8.50 -13.75
N ILE A 85 7.40 9.78 -14.10
CA ILE A 85 7.14 10.84 -13.12
C ILE A 85 5.84 10.53 -12.37
N ALA A 86 4.78 10.17 -13.09
CA ALA A 86 3.50 9.78 -12.49
C ALA A 86 3.63 8.56 -11.57
N LYS A 87 4.41 7.55 -11.97
CA LYS A 87 4.72 6.37 -11.14
C LYS A 87 5.46 6.78 -9.86
N ILE A 88 6.44 7.67 -9.93
CA ILE A 88 7.20 8.14 -8.77
C ILE A 88 6.26 8.86 -7.79
N VAL A 89 5.37 9.72 -8.27
CA VAL A 89 4.35 10.37 -7.43
C VAL A 89 3.47 9.33 -6.73
N ALA A 90 2.98 8.32 -7.46
CA ALA A 90 2.18 7.25 -6.87
C ALA A 90 2.94 6.42 -5.83
N ILE A 91 4.24 6.17 -6.04
CA ILE A 91 5.10 5.47 -5.07
C ILE A 91 5.30 6.33 -3.81
N ILE A 92 5.51 7.65 -3.94
CA ILE A 92 5.64 8.55 -2.78
C ILE A 92 4.38 8.48 -1.92
N LEU A 93 3.19 8.50 -2.55
CA LEU A 93 1.92 8.33 -1.84
C LEU A 93 1.83 6.95 -1.17
N LEU A 94 2.30 5.90 -1.83
CA LEU A 94 2.32 4.54 -1.29
C LEU A 94 3.27 4.40 -0.08
N VAL A 95 4.43 5.07 -0.11
CA VAL A 95 5.36 5.13 1.02
C VAL A 95 4.75 5.90 2.19
N ALA A 96 4.12 7.06 1.94
CA ALA A 96 3.41 7.82 2.96
C ALA A 96 2.29 6.97 3.60
N TYR A 97 1.57 6.20 2.78
CA TYR A 97 0.59 5.24 3.23
C TYR A 97 1.22 4.13 4.10
N ALA A 98 2.31 3.51 3.67
CA ALA A 98 3.00 2.48 4.45
C ALA A 98 3.42 2.99 5.84
N ILE A 99 4.01 4.20 5.90
CA ILE A 99 4.40 4.84 7.16
C ILE A 99 3.17 5.10 8.05
N SER A 100 2.06 5.51 7.47
CA SER A 100 0.81 5.70 8.21
C SER A 100 0.27 4.40 8.82
N LEU A 101 0.42 3.26 8.13
CA LEU A 101 0.02 1.95 8.66
C LEU A 101 0.87 1.58 9.87
N THR A 102 2.17 1.81 9.82
CA THR A 102 3.05 1.62 10.99
C THR A 102 2.62 2.49 12.18
N LYS A 103 2.16 3.73 11.94
CA LYS A 103 1.60 4.60 13.00
C LYS A 103 0.30 4.02 13.58
N PHE A 104 -0.62 3.56 12.73
CA PHE A 104 -1.86 2.92 13.19
C PHE A 104 -1.59 1.65 13.98
N ARG A 105 -0.69 0.78 13.51
CA ARG A 105 -0.26 -0.41 14.24
C ARG A 105 0.25 -0.07 15.63
N LYS A 106 1.16 0.90 15.75
CA LYS A 106 1.70 1.32 17.06
C LYS A 106 0.59 1.85 17.97
N SER A 107 -0.35 2.60 17.43
CA SER A 107 -1.52 3.11 18.17
C SER A 107 -2.46 1.98 18.62
N LEU A 108 -2.71 0.98 17.77
CA LEU A 108 -3.51 -0.21 18.08
C LEU A 108 -2.82 -1.11 19.12
N ALA A 109 -1.50 -1.29 19.02
CA ALA A 109 -0.73 -2.05 20.00
C ALA A 109 -0.84 -1.46 21.42
N ASN A 110 -0.87 -0.12 21.50
CA ASN A 110 -0.99 0.64 22.75
C ASN A 110 -2.45 0.93 23.15
N ASP A 111 -3.44 0.32 22.49
CA ASP A 111 -4.88 0.48 22.76
C ASP A 111 -5.36 1.96 22.70
N ALA A 112 -4.62 2.82 21.99
CA ALA A 112 -4.87 4.26 21.85
C ALA A 112 -5.58 4.63 20.54
N CYS A 113 -5.91 3.64 19.70
CA CYS A 113 -6.49 3.89 18.39
C CYS A 113 -7.99 4.18 18.47
N THR A 114 -8.41 5.35 18.02
CA THR A 114 -9.82 5.77 17.98
C THR A 114 -10.52 5.44 16.66
N LYS A 115 -9.83 4.78 15.73
CA LYS A 115 -10.39 4.42 14.41
C LYS A 115 -11.12 3.10 14.49
N ASN A 116 -12.27 3.01 13.82
CA ASN A 116 -13.10 1.80 13.79
C ASN A 116 -12.81 0.92 12.56
N GLY A 117 -13.34 -0.31 12.56
CA GLY A 117 -13.14 -1.25 11.45
C GLY A 117 -13.68 -0.75 10.09
N ARG A 118 -14.66 0.16 10.07
CA ARG A 118 -15.13 0.78 8.81
C ARG A 118 -14.09 1.71 8.22
N PHE A 119 -13.42 2.51 9.04
CA PHE A 119 -12.29 3.32 8.60
C PHE A 119 -11.20 2.44 7.98
N PHE A 120 -10.79 1.37 8.66
CA PHE A 120 -9.74 0.49 8.15
C PHE A 120 -10.14 -0.28 6.88
N ARG A 121 -11.41 -0.65 6.70
CA ARG A 121 -11.93 -1.19 5.43
C ARG A 121 -11.78 -0.19 4.29
N MET A 122 -12.20 1.06 4.50
CA MET A 122 -12.02 2.12 3.50
C MET A 122 -10.53 2.39 3.23
N TYR A 123 -9.72 2.37 4.29
CA TYR A 123 -8.28 2.57 4.21
C TYR A 123 -7.56 1.48 3.40
N ASN A 124 -8.12 0.27 3.36
CA ASN A 124 -7.62 -0.86 2.59
C ASN A 124 -7.76 -0.68 1.06
N GLU A 125 -8.62 0.23 0.61
CA GLU A 125 -8.85 0.46 -0.83
C GLU A 125 -7.78 1.36 -1.45
N LEU A 126 -7.10 2.18 -0.64
CA LEU A 126 -6.06 3.09 -1.11
C LEU A 126 -4.88 2.38 -1.83
N PRO A 127 -4.27 1.31 -1.28
CA PRO A 127 -3.17 0.62 -1.96
C PRO A 127 -3.64 -0.01 -3.27
N THR A 128 -4.90 -0.42 -3.38
CA THR A 128 -5.45 -1.01 -4.60
C THR A 128 -5.58 0.04 -5.70
N ALA A 129 -6.10 1.23 -5.36
CA ALA A 129 -6.16 2.36 -6.29
C ALA A 129 -4.78 2.71 -6.84
N LEU A 130 -3.79 2.84 -5.94
CA LEU A 130 -2.41 3.17 -6.32
C LEU A 130 -1.76 2.05 -7.16
N ALA A 131 -2.00 0.78 -6.83
CA ALA A 131 -1.48 -0.35 -7.60
C ALA A 131 -2.00 -0.35 -9.04
N ILE A 132 -3.30 -0.09 -9.24
CA ILE A 132 -3.90 -0.01 -10.59
C ILE A 132 -3.23 1.10 -11.40
N LEU A 133 -3.03 2.28 -10.82
CA LEU A 133 -2.35 3.39 -11.49
C LEU A 133 -0.90 3.03 -11.83
N ILE A 134 -0.14 2.54 -10.86
CA ILE A 134 1.29 2.18 -11.04
C ILE A 134 1.46 1.12 -12.14
N VAL A 135 0.70 0.03 -12.08
CA VAL A 135 0.80 -1.06 -13.07
C VAL A 135 0.40 -0.55 -14.45
N THR A 136 -0.69 0.21 -14.56
CA THR A 136 -1.16 0.73 -15.85
C THR A 136 -0.12 1.66 -16.48
N TYR A 137 0.44 2.59 -15.72
CA TYR A 137 1.49 3.50 -16.23
C TYR A 137 2.73 2.73 -16.70
N VAL A 138 3.15 1.69 -15.97
CA VAL A 138 4.32 0.87 -16.33
C VAL A 138 4.08 0.05 -17.60
N ILE A 139 2.91 -0.57 -17.74
CA ILE A 139 2.60 -1.46 -18.87
C ILE A 139 2.31 -0.66 -20.15
N THR A 140 1.50 0.41 -20.04
CA THR A 140 1.15 1.24 -21.20
C THR A 140 2.26 2.22 -21.57
N LYS A 141 3.20 2.49 -20.66
CA LYS A 141 4.22 3.54 -20.78
C LYS A 141 3.62 4.90 -21.14
N ASN A 142 2.43 5.18 -20.62
CA ASN A 142 1.66 6.39 -20.92
C ASN A 142 0.93 6.89 -19.67
N LEU A 143 0.86 8.22 -19.53
CA LEU A 143 0.02 8.87 -18.52
C LEU A 143 -1.31 9.29 -19.15
N SER A 144 -2.36 8.51 -18.91
CA SER A 144 -3.72 8.86 -19.34
C SER A 144 -4.48 9.55 -18.22
N TRP A 145 -4.63 10.88 -18.32
CA TRP A 145 -5.37 11.69 -17.35
C TRP A 145 -6.83 11.25 -17.17
N ILE A 146 -7.48 10.82 -18.26
CA ILE A 146 -8.86 10.31 -18.23
C ILE A 146 -8.91 9.03 -17.39
N PHE A 147 -8.00 8.08 -17.65
CA PHE A 147 -7.93 6.85 -16.88
C PHE A 147 -7.66 7.12 -15.40
N THR A 148 -6.70 8.01 -15.09
CA THR A 148 -6.40 8.41 -13.71
C THR A 148 -7.62 8.99 -13.01
N ALA A 149 -8.36 9.89 -13.66
CA ALA A 149 -9.57 10.48 -13.11
C ALA A 149 -10.66 9.43 -12.85
N ILE A 150 -10.87 8.49 -13.78
CA ILE A 150 -11.83 7.39 -13.63
C ILE A 150 -11.48 6.55 -12.41
N VAL A 151 -10.22 6.15 -12.24
CA VAL A 151 -9.78 5.35 -11.09
C VAL A 151 -9.99 6.13 -9.79
N ILE A 152 -9.62 7.41 -9.73
CA ILE A 152 -9.82 8.23 -8.53
C ILE A 152 -11.30 8.35 -8.17
N LEU A 153 -12.17 8.62 -9.15
CA LEU A 153 -13.61 8.73 -8.93
C LEU A 153 -14.23 7.41 -8.49
N LEU A 154 -13.82 6.29 -9.10
CA LEU A 154 -14.28 4.95 -8.73
C LEU A 154 -13.92 4.63 -7.28
N PHE A 155 -12.65 4.83 -6.89
CA PHE A 155 -12.21 4.55 -5.53
C PHE A 155 -12.79 5.54 -4.52
N ALA A 156 -12.98 6.81 -4.89
CA ALA A 156 -13.70 7.77 -4.05
C ALA A 156 -15.15 7.32 -3.80
N PHE A 157 -15.84 6.81 -4.82
CA PHE A 157 -17.19 6.26 -4.69
C PHE A 157 -17.21 5.00 -3.82
N ILE A 158 -16.27 4.07 -3.99
CA ILE A 158 -16.13 2.88 -3.16
C ILE A 158 -15.91 3.28 -1.69
N CYS A 159 -14.96 4.19 -1.43
CA CYS A 159 -14.69 4.72 -0.10
C CYS A 159 -15.93 5.38 0.52
N TYR A 160 -16.67 6.19 -0.25
CA TYR A 160 -17.92 6.81 0.18
C TYR A 160 -18.98 5.76 0.55
N LYS A 161 -19.15 4.72 -0.27
CA LYS A 161 -20.07 3.61 0.00
C LYS A 161 -19.70 2.86 1.26
N ILE A 162 -18.42 2.53 1.45
CA ILE A 162 -17.94 1.84 2.67
C ILE A 162 -18.22 2.68 3.92
N LEU A 163 -17.95 3.99 3.87
CA LEU A 163 -18.15 4.88 5.00
C LEU A 163 -19.63 5.11 5.35
N ASN A 164 -20.51 5.11 4.36
CA ASN A 164 -21.94 5.38 4.54
C ASN A 164 -22.82 4.14 4.67
N HIS A 165 -22.27 2.93 4.49
CA HIS A 165 -23.02 1.71 4.71
C HIS A 165 -23.36 1.54 6.20
N LYS A 166 -24.63 1.80 6.58
CA LYS A 166 -25.16 1.46 7.91
C LYS A 166 -25.13 -0.06 8.08
N LYS A 167 -24.69 -0.57 9.24
CA LYS A 167 -24.91 -1.98 9.60
C LYS A 167 -26.43 -2.19 9.58
N ALA A 168 -26.90 -3.18 8.83
CA ALA A 168 -28.25 -3.71 9.05
C ALA A 168 -28.32 -4.14 10.51
N LYS A 169 -29.35 -3.65 11.21
CA LYS A 169 -29.56 -3.85 12.64
C LYS A 169 -29.89 -5.30 12.93
#